data_AF-A0A086Z2D3-F1
#
_entry.id   AF-A0A086Z2D3-F1
#
_cell.length_a   1.000
_cell.length_b   1.000
_cell.length_c   1.000
_cell.angle_alpha   90.00
_cell.angle_beta   90.00
_cell.angle_gamma   90.00
#
_symmetry.space_group_name_H-M   'P 1'
#
loop_
_entity.id
_entity.type
_entity.pdbx_description
1 polymer ?
#
loop_
_entity_poly.entity_id
_entity_poly.type
_entity_poly.pdbx_seq_one_letter_code
_entity_poly.pdbx_strand_id
1 'polypeptide(L)'
;MTETTTEEDRTSGREASGAAANRKGVEMVNEAADRSEAAQAGQEAPERAIDLVSLYPQDMNIYGDSGNVLTVSRRLALYGYQPRIHRINQGDAWPDQVDMILGGGGQDHGQGRIIDDLFERADTLRAAAEAGVPMLMVCGLYQLFGHYFETIDGERLDGIGIIGAYSLGRPVRMIGNLVEHTDSFGDAIGYENHSGQTFLDPGVEPLGRVDADGCGNNGEDRTEGARVHNVIGTYLHGSLLPKNPAISDFLIRTAVEARYGQGSFDPAAAPGSAELARLDEAAAQARQAASARPR
;
A
#
# COMPACT_ATOMS: atom_id res chain seq x y z
N MET A 1 31.23 17.70 101.93
CA MET A 1 32.63 17.32 102.21
C MET A 1 32.94 16.23 101.20
N THR A 2 33.72 16.39 100.16
CA THR A 2 34.80 17.32 99.77
C THR A 2 34.97 17.06 98.26
N GLU A 3 34.93 18.10 97.41
CA GLU A 3 36.10 18.61 96.63
C GLU A 3 36.57 17.64 95.51
N THR A 4 36.88 18.01 94.27
CA THR A 4 37.06 19.30 93.60
C THR A 4 37.18 19.04 92.10
N THR A 5 36.66 19.98 91.31
CA THR A 5 37.16 20.53 90.03
C THR A 5 38.44 19.94 89.42
N THR A 6 38.45 19.72 88.10
CA THR A 6 39.02 20.72 87.16
C THR A 6 38.60 20.47 85.72
N GLU A 7 38.16 21.56 85.12
CA GLU A 7 37.90 21.85 83.73
C GLU A 7 39.24 22.12 83.03
N GLU A 8 39.49 21.54 81.84
CA GLU A 8 40.36 22.19 80.85
C GLU A 8 40.05 21.72 79.42
N ASP A 9 39.59 22.73 78.69
CA ASP A 9 39.45 22.94 77.25
C ASP A 9 40.39 22.15 76.31
N ARG A 10 39.82 21.64 75.20
CA ARG A 10 40.35 21.85 73.84
C ARG A 10 39.41 21.35 72.75
N THR A 11 38.88 22.32 72.04
CA THR A 11 38.23 22.24 70.73
C THR A 11 39.10 21.62 69.61
N SER A 12 38.38 21.03 68.65
CA SER A 12 38.63 20.95 67.19
C SER A 12 39.04 19.57 66.63
N GLY A 13 38.18 19.07 65.74
CA GLY A 13 38.41 17.85 64.97
C GLY A 13 37.11 17.15 64.52
N ARG A 14 36.17 17.88 63.92
CA ARG A 14 34.95 17.26 63.34
C ARG A 14 34.54 17.91 62.02
N GLU A 15 35.40 17.81 61.01
CA GLU A 15 35.04 18.09 59.61
C GLU A 15 35.65 17.03 58.69
N ALA A 16 35.09 15.81 58.71
CA ALA A 16 35.43 14.78 57.71
C ALA A 16 34.32 13.71 57.57
N SER A 17 33.04 14.10 57.66
CA SER A 17 31.93 13.13 57.56
C SER A 17 30.77 13.55 56.64
N GLY A 18 30.69 14.81 56.21
CA GLY A 18 29.58 15.31 55.38
C GLY A 18 29.77 15.13 53.87
N ALA A 19 31.01 15.24 53.37
CA ALA A 19 31.27 15.29 51.92
C ALA A 19 31.19 13.92 51.22
N ALA A 20 31.51 12.82 51.93
CA ALA A 20 31.49 11.48 51.36
C ALA A 20 30.07 10.89 51.27
N ALA A 21 29.19 11.23 52.20
CA ALA A 21 27.79 10.79 52.20
C ALA A 21 26.99 11.48 51.09
N ASN A 22 27.29 12.76 50.79
CA ASN A 22 26.57 13.52 49.78
C ASN A 22 26.97 13.13 48.34
N ARG A 23 28.22 12.70 48.10
CA ARG A 23 28.66 12.20 46.77
C ARG A 23 28.02 10.85 46.41
N LYS A 24 27.96 9.90 47.35
CA LYS A 24 27.30 8.60 47.13
C LYS A 24 25.80 8.75 46.86
N GLY A 25 25.14 9.70 47.51
CA GLY A 25 23.73 9.99 47.26
C GLY A 25 23.47 10.54 45.85
N VAL A 26 24.33 11.44 45.37
CA VAL A 26 24.21 12.03 44.01
C VAL A 26 24.60 11.02 42.92
N GLU A 27 25.62 10.19 43.13
CA GLU A 27 25.98 9.12 42.18
C GLU A 27 24.87 8.08 42.02
N MET A 28 24.23 7.63 43.12
CA MET A 28 23.12 6.68 43.02
C MET A 28 21.86 7.25 42.36
N VAL A 29 21.60 8.55 42.53
CA VAL A 29 20.47 9.23 41.86
C VAL A 29 20.76 9.40 40.35
N ASN A 30 22.00 9.70 39.99
CA ASN A 30 22.41 9.78 38.58
C ASN A 30 22.44 8.41 37.90
N GLU A 31 22.91 7.34 38.55
CA GLU A 31 22.85 5.98 37.99
C GLU A 31 21.42 5.45 37.84
N ALA A 32 20.50 5.85 38.73
CA ALA A 32 19.08 5.51 38.61
C ALA A 32 18.38 6.29 37.49
N ALA A 33 18.75 7.56 37.27
CA ALA A 33 18.28 8.38 36.16
C ALA A 33 18.83 7.89 34.80
N ASP A 34 20.10 7.52 34.75
CA ASP A 34 20.77 7.00 33.54
C ASP A 34 20.25 5.60 33.16
N ARG A 35 19.91 4.76 34.17
CA ARG A 35 19.19 3.49 33.94
C ARG A 35 17.73 3.67 33.53
N SER A 36 17.09 4.75 33.96
CA SER A 36 15.72 5.12 33.56
C SER A 36 15.68 5.63 32.12
N GLU A 37 16.65 6.45 31.70
CA GLU A 37 16.79 6.93 30.33
C GLU A 37 17.21 5.81 29.37
N ALA A 38 18.13 4.92 29.79
CA ALA A 38 18.51 3.74 29.01
C ALA A 38 17.37 2.70 28.90
N ALA A 39 16.49 2.60 29.91
CA ALA A 39 15.30 1.73 29.85
C ALA A 39 14.18 2.31 28.98
N GLN A 40 14.10 3.64 28.81
CA GLN A 40 13.19 4.30 27.86
C GLN A 40 13.75 4.34 26.42
N ALA A 41 15.07 4.29 26.24
CA ALA A 41 15.71 4.22 24.92
C ALA A 41 15.58 2.84 24.23
N GLY A 42 15.07 1.82 24.93
CA GLY A 42 14.90 0.46 24.43
C GLY A 42 13.46 0.03 24.14
N GLN A 43 12.48 0.93 24.25
CA GLN A 43 11.13 0.65 23.75
C GLN A 43 11.13 0.79 22.23
N GLU A 44 11.35 -0.32 21.53
CA GLU A 44 11.04 -0.43 20.10
C GLU A 44 9.64 0.16 19.89
N ALA A 45 9.55 1.16 19.01
CA ALA A 45 8.27 1.74 18.64
C ALA A 45 7.32 0.60 18.24
N PRO A 46 6.03 0.64 18.64
CA PRO A 46 5.11 -0.44 18.37
C PRO A 46 5.09 -0.75 16.87
N GLU A 47 5.13 -2.04 16.53
CA GLU A 47 5.14 -2.54 15.17
C GLU A 47 3.99 -1.91 14.36
N ARG A 48 4.31 -1.01 13.42
CA ARG A 48 3.31 -0.31 12.60
C ARG A 48 2.92 -1.18 11.41
N ALA A 49 2.23 -2.27 11.68
CA ALA A 49 1.79 -3.23 10.66
C ALA A 49 0.80 -2.62 9.65
N ILE A 50 0.90 -3.05 8.38
CA ILE A 50 -0.11 -2.81 7.34
C ILE A 50 -0.39 -4.15 6.65
N ASP A 51 -1.64 -4.61 6.69
CA ASP A 51 -2.09 -5.90 6.20
C ASP A 51 -2.59 -5.78 4.75
N LEU A 52 -1.83 -6.38 3.84
CA LEU A 52 -2.01 -6.32 2.39
C LEU A 52 -2.54 -7.66 1.88
N VAL A 53 -3.75 -7.67 1.33
CA VAL A 53 -4.26 -8.84 0.59
C VAL A 53 -3.76 -8.80 -0.85
N SER A 54 -3.09 -9.88 -1.27
CA SER A 54 -2.87 -10.20 -2.67
C SER A 54 -3.93 -11.22 -3.08
N LEU A 55 -4.85 -10.80 -3.95
CA LEU A 55 -6.06 -11.53 -4.30
C LEU A 55 -5.81 -12.43 -5.52
N TYR A 56 -6.00 -13.74 -5.34
CA TYR A 56 -5.78 -14.84 -6.29
C TYR A 56 -4.43 -14.85 -7.03
N PRO A 57 -3.27 -14.64 -6.37
CA PRO A 57 -1.99 -14.51 -7.06
C PRO A 57 -1.54 -15.78 -7.81
N GLN A 58 -2.11 -16.96 -7.53
CA GLN A 58 -1.82 -18.18 -8.28
C GLN A 58 -2.43 -18.16 -9.69
N ASP A 59 -3.63 -17.60 -9.84
CA ASP A 59 -4.38 -17.57 -11.10
C ASP A 59 -4.31 -16.22 -11.82
N MET A 60 -4.15 -15.14 -11.05
CA MET A 60 -4.29 -13.75 -11.50
C MET A 60 -2.96 -12.98 -11.42
N ASN A 61 -1.92 -13.50 -12.08
CA ASN A 61 -0.57 -12.88 -12.08
C ASN A 61 0.20 -13.06 -13.41
N ILE A 62 -0.48 -13.24 -14.54
CA ILE A 62 0.19 -13.65 -15.79
C ILE A 62 1.11 -12.58 -16.39
N TYR A 63 0.89 -11.31 -16.04
CA TYR A 63 1.69 -10.18 -16.51
C TYR A 63 2.66 -9.63 -15.45
N GLY A 64 2.94 -10.45 -14.42
CA GLY A 64 3.87 -10.08 -13.36
C GLY A 64 3.34 -9.03 -12.40
N ASP A 65 2.01 -8.96 -12.20
CA ASP A 65 1.33 -8.00 -11.33
C ASP A 65 1.70 -8.14 -9.84
N SER A 66 2.30 -9.26 -9.44
CA SER A 66 3.00 -9.44 -8.17
C SER A 66 4.09 -8.37 -7.93
N GLY A 67 4.62 -7.73 -8.96
CA GLY A 67 5.48 -6.55 -8.83
C GLY A 67 4.78 -5.35 -8.17
N ASN A 68 3.45 -5.23 -8.28
CA ASN A 68 2.67 -4.23 -7.53
C ASN A 68 2.74 -4.50 -6.02
N VAL A 69 2.55 -5.77 -5.62
CA VAL A 69 2.66 -6.22 -4.21
C VAL A 69 4.07 -5.96 -3.67
N LEU A 70 5.10 -6.28 -4.45
CA LEU A 70 6.49 -6.01 -4.07
C LEU A 70 6.78 -4.51 -3.93
N THR A 71 6.24 -3.69 -4.82
CA THR A 71 6.39 -2.22 -4.79
C THR A 71 5.78 -1.65 -3.52
N VAL A 72 4.51 -2.00 -3.23
CA VAL A 72 3.84 -1.53 -2.02
C VAL A 72 4.57 -1.99 -0.77
N SER A 73 4.97 -3.26 -0.71
CA SER A 73 5.70 -3.82 0.44
C SER A 73 7.03 -3.09 0.67
N ARG A 74 7.79 -2.83 -0.42
CA ARG A 74 9.06 -2.10 -0.34
C ARG A 74 8.85 -0.66 0.13
N ARG A 75 7.88 0.04 -0.45
CA ARG A 75 7.58 1.44 -0.08
C ARG A 75 7.09 1.55 1.35
N LEU A 76 6.16 0.69 1.79
CA LEU A 76 5.72 0.61 3.20
C LEU A 76 6.90 0.48 4.17
N ALA A 77 7.82 -0.44 3.90
CA ALA A 77 9.03 -0.61 4.72
C ALA A 77 9.90 0.65 4.75
N LEU A 78 10.06 1.34 3.61
CA LEU A 78 10.82 2.60 3.54
C LEU A 78 10.11 3.77 4.24
N TYR A 79 8.78 3.74 4.31
CA TYR A 79 7.98 4.68 5.10
C TYR A 79 7.96 4.34 6.60
N GLY A 80 8.59 3.25 7.03
CA GLY A 80 8.65 2.83 8.44
C GLY A 80 7.46 2.00 8.91
N TYR A 81 6.70 1.40 7.98
CA TYR A 81 5.62 0.45 8.27
C TYR A 81 6.08 -0.99 8.03
N GLN A 82 5.45 -1.94 8.71
CA GLN A 82 5.70 -3.36 8.52
C GLN A 82 4.64 -3.99 7.62
N PRO A 83 4.94 -4.28 6.34
CA PRO A 83 3.97 -4.94 5.47
C PRO A 83 3.75 -6.39 5.90
N ARG A 84 2.49 -6.80 6.02
CA ARG A 84 2.05 -8.18 6.25
C ARG A 84 1.24 -8.64 5.04
N ILE A 85 1.79 -9.57 4.26
CA ILE A 85 1.20 -9.95 2.97
C ILE A 85 0.36 -11.22 3.15
N HIS A 86 -0.93 -11.12 2.90
CA HIS A 86 -1.89 -12.22 2.88
C HIS A 86 -2.15 -12.62 1.43
N ARG A 87 -1.63 -13.77 0.99
CA ARG A 87 -1.90 -14.29 -0.37
C ARG A 87 -3.13 -15.17 -0.31
N ILE A 88 -4.26 -14.67 -0.78
CA ILE A 88 -5.56 -15.34 -0.70
C ILE A 88 -5.89 -15.96 -2.05
N ASN A 89 -6.01 -17.28 -2.11
CA ASN A 89 -6.50 -18.03 -3.26
C ASN A 89 -7.84 -18.69 -2.94
N GLN A 90 -8.35 -19.46 -3.90
CA GLN A 90 -9.60 -20.21 -3.76
C GLN A 90 -9.56 -21.12 -2.52
N GLY A 91 -10.61 -21.07 -1.71
CA GLY A 91 -10.76 -21.84 -0.48
C GLY A 91 -9.93 -21.35 0.71
N ASP A 92 -9.06 -20.34 0.54
CA ASP A 92 -8.27 -19.79 1.65
C ASP A 92 -9.16 -18.98 2.60
N ALA A 93 -8.84 -19.00 3.90
CA ALA A 93 -9.54 -18.18 4.88
C ALA A 93 -9.30 -16.68 4.62
N TRP A 94 -10.36 -15.86 4.75
CA TRP A 94 -10.20 -14.41 4.72
C TRP A 94 -9.57 -13.91 6.04
N PRO A 95 -8.58 -13.00 6.00
CA PRO A 95 -7.93 -12.50 7.21
C PRO A 95 -8.85 -11.53 7.98
N ASP A 96 -8.67 -11.47 9.30
CA ASP A 96 -9.46 -10.60 10.18
C ASP A 96 -9.17 -9.10 9.96
N GLN A 97 -7.97 -8.76 9.48
CA GLN A 97 -7.53 -7.39 9.20
C GLN A 97 -7.11 -7.27 7.74
N VAL A 98 -7.63 -6.24 7.05
CA VAL A 98 -7.28 -5.88 5.68
C VAL A 98 -7.19 -4.37 5.58
N ASP A 99 -6.02 -3.84 5.22
CA ASP A 99 -5.81 -2.41 5.00
C ASP A 99 -5.70 -2.04 3.52
N MET A 100 -5.40 -3.00 2.65
CA MET A 100 -5.27 -2.80 1.21
C MET A 100 -5.47 -4.12 0.46
N ILE A 101 -6.05 -4.07 -0.76
CA ILE A 101 -6.24 -5.25 -1.61
C ILE A 101 -5.64 -5.01 -3.00
N LEU A 102 -4.76 -5.90 -3.45
CA LEU A 102 -4.16 -5.85 -4.79
C LEU A 102 -4.50 -7.14 -5.55
N GLY A 103 -5.07 -6.99 -6.73
CA GLY A 103 -5.45 -8.07 -7.63
C GLY A 103 -4.86 -7.86 -9.03
N GLY A 104 -4.28 -8.92 -9.58
CA GLY A 104 -3.69 -8.90 -10.92
C GLY A 104 -4.64 -9.38 -12.02
N GLY A 105 -4.09 -9.54 -13.23
CA GLY A 105 -4.77 -10.13 -14.36
C GLY A 105 -4.44 -11.61 -14.56
N GLY A 106 -5.44 -12.37 -15.02
CA GLY A 106 -5.30 -13.75 -15.46
C GLY A 106 -5.91 -13.93 -16.85
N GLN A 107 -5.60 -15.06 -17.50
CA GLN A 107 -6.29 -15.45 -18.74
C GLN A 107 -7.72 -15.87 -18.40
N ASP A 108 -8.59 -15.99 -19.41
CA ASP A 108 -9.99 -16.39 -19.24
C ASP A 108 -10.13 -17.68 -18.40
N HIS A 109 -9.24 -18.65 -18.60
CA HIS A 109 -9.21 -19.87 -17.78
C HIS A 109 -8.86 -19.61 -16.30
N GLY A 110 -7.99 -18.65 -16.01
CA GLY A 110 -7.69 -18.24 -14.63
C GLY A 110 -8.88 -17.54 -13.97
N GLN A 111 -9.57 -16.68 -14.73
CA GLN A 111 -10.81 -16.02 -14.29
C GLN A 111 -11.91 -17.05 -13.97
N GLY A 112 -12.13 -18.01 -14.86
CA GLY A 112 -13.11 -19.08 -14.65
C GLY A 112 -12.82 -19.97 -13.43
N ARG A 113 -11.55 -20.14 -13.04
CA ARG A 113 -11.20 -20.91 -11.83
C ARG A 113 -11.53 -20.17 -10.54
N ILE A 114 -11.41 -18.85 -10.51
CA ILE A 114 -11.60 -18.08 -9.27
C ILE A 114 -13.04 -17.58 -9.07
N ILE A 115 -13.89 -17.70 -10.08
CA ILE A 115 -15.15 -16.95 -10.14
C ILE A 115 -16.11 -17.29 -8.99
N ASP A 116 -16.26 -18.58 -8.67
CA ASP A 116 -17.15 -19.03 -7.61
C ASP A 116 -16.71 -18.50 -6.24
N ASP A 117 -15.41 -18.60 -5.93
CA ASP A 117 -14.82 -18.10 -4.68
C ASP A 117 -14.87 -16.55 -4.61
N LEU A 118 -14.68 -15.87 -5.75
CA LEU A 118 -14.86 -14.42 -5.84
C LEU A 118 -16.31 -14.01 -5.51
N PHE A 119 -17.30 -14.78 -5.97
CA PHE A 119 -18.70 -14.57 -5.61
C PHE A 119 -18.98 -14.80 -4.13
N GLU A 120 -18.42 -15.86 -3.54
CA GLU A 120 -18.54 -16.11 -2.10
C GLU A 120 -17.96 -14.96 -1.27
N ARG A 121 -16.94 -14.25 -1.78
CA ARG A 121 -16.33 -13.08 -1.12
C ARG A 121 -16.94 -11.74 -1.50
N ALA A 122 -17.92 -11.71 -2.41
CA ALA A 122 -18.41 -10.46 -3.01
C ALA A 122 -18.87 -9.44 -1.96
N ASP A 123 -19.63 -9.86 -0.96
CA ASP A 123 -20.14 -8.96 0.08
C ASP A 123 -19.02 -8.41 0.97
N THR A 124 -17.99 -9.21 1.24
CA THR A 124 -16.80 -8.76 1.99
C THR A 124 -16.02 -7.71 1.22
N LEU A 125 -15.82 -7.94 -0.09
CA LEU A 125 -15.12 -7.02 -0.97
C LEU A 125 -15.90 -5.72 -1.18
N ARG A 126 -17.23 -5.78 -1.35
CA ARG A 126 -18.10 -4.61 -1.44
C ARG A 126 -18.05 -3.78 -0.15
N ALA A 127 -18.20 -4.43 1.01
CA ALA A 127 -18.13 -3.75 2.29
C ALA A 127 -16.76 -3.07 2.51
N ALA A 128 -15.66 -3.72 2.10
CA ALA A 128 -14.33 -3.12 2.16
C ALA A 128 -14.20 -1.89 1.24
N ALA A 129 -14.75 -1.95 0.02
CA ALA A 129 -14.75 -0.82 -0.91
C ALA A 129 -15.55 0.38 -0.35
N GLU A 130 -16.75 0.12 0.17
CA GLU A 130 -17.62 1.12 0.81
C GLU A 130 -16.98 1.73 2.06
N ALA A 131 -16.24 0.93 2.84
CA ALA A 131 -15.46 1.40 3.99
C ALA A 131 -14.20 2.21 3.59
N GLY A 132 -13.89 2.31 2.29
CA GLY A 132 -12.78 3.09 1.77
C GLY A 132 -11.44 2.36 1.78
N VAL A 133 -11.41 1.03 1.92
CA VAL A 133 -10.18 0.23 1.78
C VAL A 133 -9.62 0.43 0.36
N PRO A 134 -8.36 0.88 0.19
CA PRO A 134 -7.76 1.07 -1.12
C PRO A 134 -7.56 -0.26 -1.84
N MET A 135 -7.94 -0.29 -3.12
CA MET A 135 -7.81 -1.48 -3.95
C MET A 135 -7.22 -1.15 -5.33
N LEU A 136 -6.41 -2.06 -5.87
CA LEU A 136 -5.97 -2.02 -7.26
C LEU A 136 -6.30 -3.35 -7.94
N MET A 137 -7.16 -3.32 -8.94
CA MET A 137 -7.55 -4.46 -9.76
C MET A 137 -7.04 -4.27 -11.18
N VAL A 138 -6.26 -5.23 -11.66
CA VAL A 138 -5.62 -5.16 -12.98
C VAL A 138 -6.27 -6.16 -13.94
N CYS A 139 -6.63 -5.70 -15.14
CA CYS A 139 -7.17 -6.49 -16.25
C CYS A 139 -8.30 -7.44 -15.85
N GLY A 140 -8.03 -8.74 -15.71
CA GLY A 140 -9.07 -9.73 -15.41
C GLY A 140 -9.84 -9.43 -14.12
N LEU A 141 -9.16 -9.04 -13.04
CA LEU A 141 -9.87 -8.65 -11.82
C LEU A 141 -10.57 -7.30 -11.95
N TYR A 142 -10.09 -6.37 -12.79
CA TYR A 142 -10.83 -5.15 -13.10
C TYR A 142 -12.17 -5.51 -13.76
N GLN A 143 -12.15 -6.42 -14.74
CA GLN A 143 -13.34 -6.88 -15.43
C GLN A 143 -14.33 -7.58 -14.48
N LEU A 144 -13.85 -8.47 -13.61
CA LEU A 144 -14.68 -9.20 -12.65
C LEU A 144 -15.14 -8.35 -11.45
N PHE A 145 -14.49 -7.23 -11.17
CA PHE A 145 -15.02 -6.22 -10.24
C PHE A 145 -16.15 -5.39 -10.86
N GLY A 146 -16.32 -5.48 -12.18
CA GLY A 146 -17.49 -4.99 -12.92
C GLY A 146 -18.74 -5.84 -12.74
N HIS A 147 -19.76 -5.59 -13.56
CA HIS A 147 -21.01 -6.35 -13.62
C HIS A 147 -20.81 -7.74 -14.22
N TYR A 148 -20.00 -7.83 -15.27
CA TYR A 148 -19.67 -9.09 -15.95
C TYR A 148 -18.54 -8.90 -16.97
N PHE A 149 -17.92 -10.02 -17.32
CA PHE A 149 -17.09 -10.17 -18.51
C PHE A 149 -17.73 -11.21 -19.44
N GLU A 150 -18.01 -10.82 -20.67
CA GLU A 150 -18.44 -11.76 -21.72
C GLU A 150 -17.23 -12.09 -22.60
N THR A 151 -16.89 -13.36 -22.74
CA THR A 151 -15.79 -13.82 -23.60
C THR A 151 -16.14 -13.64 -25.09
N ILE A 152 -15.14 -13.80 -25.95
CA ILE A 152 -15.34 -13.74 -27.41
C ILE A 152 -16.32 -14.81 -27.93
N ASP A 153 -16.42 -15.93 -27.22
CA ASP A 153 -17.29 -17.07 -27.56
C ASP A 153 -18.71 -16.92 -26.98
N GLY A 154 -19.00 -15.80 -26.31
CA GLY A 154 -20.31 -15.48 -25.73
C GLY A 154 -20.57 -16.12 -24.36
N GLU A 155 -19.58 -16.78 -23.76
CA GLU A 155 -19.66 -17.22 -22.36
C GLU A 155 -19.54 -16.00 -21.45
N ARG A 156 -20.50 -15.86 -20.53
CA ARG A 156 -20.56 -14.75 -19.58
C ARG A 156 -20.11 -15.21 -18.19
N LEU A 157 -19.12 -14.51 -17.66
CA LEU A 157 -18.68 -14.57 -16.27
C LEU A 157 -19.28 -13.36 -15.55
N ASP A 158 -20.23 -13.58 -14.65
CA ASP A 158 -20.77 -12.50 -13.84
C ASP A 158 -19.68 -11.93 -12.92
N GLY A 159 -19.69 -10.63 -12.68
CA GLY A 159 -18.77 -9.96 -11.77
C GLY A 159 -19.45 -9.56 -10.46
N ILE A 160 -18.68 -8.97 -9.55
CA ILE A 160 -19.16 -8.59 -8.22
C ILE A 160 -19.72 -7.16 -8.15
N GLY A 161 -19.67 -6.39 -9.22
CA GLY A 161 -20.38 -5.11 -9.36
C GLY A 161 -19.94 -4.01 -8.40
N ILE A 162 -18.65 -3.97 -8.02
CA ILE A 162 -18.07 -2.86 -7.24
C ILE A 162 -17.82 -1.66 -8.13
N ILE A 163 -17.33 -1.90 -9.35
CA ILE A 163 -17.14 -0.90 -10.38
C ILE A 163 -18.35 -0.98 -11.31
N GLY A 164 -19.08 0.12 -11.49
CA GLY A 164 -20.19 0.18 -12.44
C GLY A 164 -19.67 0.16 -13.88
N ALA A 165 -19.38 -1.03 -14.39
CA ALA A 165 -18.84 -1.26 -15.71
C ALA A 165 -19.10 -2.68 -16.17
N TYR A 166 -19.14 -2.93 -17.48
CA TYR A 166 -19.15 -4.28 -18.03
C TYR A 166 -18.07 -4.43 -19.10
N SER A 167 -17.63 -5.66 -19.35
CA SER A 167 -16.53 -5.92 -20.29
C SER A 167 -16.91 -6.98 -21.32
N LEU A 168 -16.52 -6.76 -22.59
CA LEU A 168 -16.80 -7.65 -23.71
C LEU A 168 -15.51 -8.03 -24.42
N GLY A 169 -15.22 -9.32 -24.53
CA GLY A 169 -14.09 -9.86 -25.27
C GLY A 169 -14.26 -9.62 -26.77
N ARG A 170 -13.21 -9.07 -27.42
CA ARG A 170 -13.17 -8.83 -28.86
C ARG A 170 -12.01 -9.58 -29.55
N PRO A 171 -12.12 -9.84 -30.86
CA PRO A 171 -11.05 -10.47 -31.63
C PRO A 171 -9.77 -9.64 -31.70
N VAL A 172 -9.91 -8.31 -31.70
CA VAL A 172 -8.78 -7.38 -31.78
C VAL A 172 -8.36 -7.00 -30.37
N ARG A 173 -7.08 -7.22 -30.06
CA ARG A 173 -6.48 -6.82 -28.79
C ARG A 173 -5.93 -5.40 -28.89
N MET A 174 -6.09 -4.65 -27.81
CA MET A 174 -5.37 -3.39 -27.58
C MET A 174 -4.03 -3.74 -26.95
N ILE A 175 -2.94 -3.43 -27.65
CA ILE A 175 -1.58 -3.83 -27.32
C ILE A 175 -0.66 -2.64 -27.53
N GLY A 176 0.11 -2.28 -26.51
CA GLY A 176 1.15 -1.27 -26.65
C GLY A 176 1.50 -0.55 -25.35
N ASN A 177 2.53 0.28 -25.41
CA ASN A 177 2.78 1.23 -24.32
C ASN A 177 1.63 2.24 -24.26
N LEU A 178 1.17 2.55 -23.06
CA LEU A 178 0.08 3.49 -22.87
C LEU A 178 0.49 4.55 -21.84
N VAL A 179 0.22 5.80 -22.20
CA VAL A 179 0.22 6.94 -21.28
C VAL A 179 -1.24 7.31 -21.08
N GLU A 180 -1.63 7.40 -19.81
CA GLU A 180 -2.95 7.79 -19.34
C GLU A 180 -2.80 9.07 -18.52
N HIS A 181 -3.59 10.09 -18.84
CA HIS A 181 -3.62 11.36 -18.11
C HIS A 181 -4.67 11.31 -17.02
N THR A 182 -4.23 11.27 -15.76
CA THR A 182 -5.11 11.23 -14.59
C THR A 182 -5.14 12.57 -13.88
N ASP A 183 -6.32 12.99 -13.42
CA ASP A 183 -6.47 14.24 -12.67
C ASP A 183 -5.82 14.17 -11.27
N SER A 184 -5.82 12.97 -10.67
CA SER A 184 -5.33 12.75 -9.29
C SER A 184 -3.84 12.42 -9.19
N PHE A 185 -3.24 11.82 -10.22
CA PHE A 185 -1.89 11.25 -10.14
C PHE A 185 -0.95 11.78 -11.24
N GLY A 186 -1.44 12.67 -12.10
CA GLY A 186 -0.74 13.08 -13.33
C GLY A 186 -0.71 11.94 -14.34
N ASP A 187 0.35 11.87 -15.15
CA ASP A 187 0.47 10.80 -16.13
C ASP A 187 0.72 9.45 -15.41
N ALA A 188 -0.07 8.44 -15.78
CA ALA A 188 0.17 7.04 -15.48
C ALA A 188 0.71 6.34 -16.74
N ILE A 189 1.74 5.52 -16.58
CA ILE A 189 2.40 4.84 -17.70
C ILE A 189 2.44 3.34 -17.45
N GLY A 190 2.03 2.58 -18.46
CA GLY A 190 2.09 1.13 -18.43
C GLY A 190 2.11 0.52 -19.82
N TYR A 191 1.73 -0.75 -19.88
CA TYR A 191 1.58 -1.50 -21.11
C TYR A 191 0.21 -2.15 -21.11
N GLU A 192 -0.62 -1.91 -22.12
CA GLU A 192 -1.90 -2.61 -22.26
C GLU A 192 -1.70 -3.87 -23.11
N ASN A 193 -2.43 -4.93 -22.77
CA ASN A 193 -2.52 -6.15 -23.58
C ASN A 193 -3.81 -6.91 -23.25
N HIS A 194 -4.93 -6.47 -23.79
CA HIS A 194 -6.24 -7.06 -23.49
C HIS A 194 -7.14 -7.10 -24.73
N SER A 195 -7.98 -8.13 -24.79
CA SER A 195 -9.09 -8.25 -25.74
C SER A 195 -10.40 -7.72 -25.18
N GLY A 196 -10.52 -7.59 -23.85
CA GLY A 196 -11.72 -7.08 -23.20
C GLY A 196 -11.88 -5.60 -23.45
N GLN A 197 -13.01 -5.19 -24.00
CA GLN A 197 -13.44 -3.81 -24.08
C GLN A 197 -14.37 -3.52 -22.91
N THR A 198 -13.98 -2.60 -22.03
CA THR A 198 -14.75 -2.18 -20.88
C THR A 198 -15.56 -0.93 -21.19
N PHE A 199 -16.81 -0.91 -20.73
CA PHE A 199 -17.74 0.19 -20.88
C PHE A 199 -18.22 0.59 -19.49
N LEU A 200 -17.98 1.86 -19.13
CA LEU A 200 -18.36 2.41 -17.84
C LEU A 200 -19.84 2.83 -17.83
N ASP A 201 -20.52 2.61 -16.71
CA ASP A 201 -21.86 3.10 -16.50
C ASP A 201 -21.91 4.64 -16.45
N PRO A 202 -23.06 5.25 -16.74
CA PRO A 202 -23.25 6.69 -16.54
C PRO A 202 -22.90 7.13 -15.11
N GLY A 203 -21.93 8.03 -14.99
CA GLY A 203 -21.49 8.60 -13.71
C GLY A 203 -20.31 7.87 -13.05
N VAL A 204 -19.84 6.75 -13.61
CA VAL A 204 -18.56 6.14 -13.18
C VAL A 204 -17.41 6.87 -13.86
N GLU A 205 -16.47 7.36 -13.06
CA GLU A 205 -15.32 8.09 -13.56
C GLU A 205 -14.23 7.11 -14.06
N PRO A 206 -13.64 7.37 -15.24
CA PRO A 206 -12.44 6.65 -15.63
C PRO A 206 -11.27 7.03 -14.71
N LEU A 207 -10.22 6.20 -14.67
CA LEU A 207 -9.00 6.57 -13.94
C LEU A 207 -8.32 7.77 -14.63
N GLY A 208 -8.38 7.81 -15.96
CA GLY A 208 -7.83 8.89 -16.77
C GLY A 208 -8.23 8.82 -18.23
N ARG A 209 -7.57 9.65 -19.04
CA ARG A 209 -7.80 9.77 -20.49
C ARG A 209 -6.57 9.39 -21.29
N VAL A 210 -6.80 8.94 -22.52
CA VAL A 210 -5.73 8.53 -23.45
C VAL A 210 -5.79 9.35 -24.74
N ASP A 211 -4.65 9.52 -25.39
CA ASP A 211 -4.54 10.45 -26.55
C ASP A 211 -5.04 9.88 -27.88
N ALA A 212 -5.22 8.56 -27.96
CA ALA A 212 -5.49 7.86 -29.21
C ALA A 212 -6.66 6.88 -29.09
N ASP A 213 -7.29 6.62 -30.23
CA ASP A 213 -8.25 5.54 -30.38
C ASP A 213 -7.51 4.20 -30.49
N GLY A 214 -8.23 3.10 -30.30
CA GLY A 214 -7.65 1.74 -30.31
C GLY A 214 -6.82 1.40 -29.08
N CYS A 215 -7.01 2.12 -27.97
CA CYS A 215 -6.41 1.84 -26.66
C CYS A 215 -7.32 2.26 -25.49
N GLY A 216 -6.89 1.92 -24.27
CA GLY A 216 -7.64 2.19 -23.06
C GLY A 216 -8.81 1.22 -22.89
N ASN A 217 -9.89 1.66 -22.25
CA ASN A 217 -10.99 0.79 -21.84
C ASN A 217 -11.58 0.00 -23.01
N ASN A 218 -11.90 0.67 -24.12
CA ASN A 218 -12.58 0.05 -25.27
C ASN A 218 -12.02 0.44 -26.64
N GLY A 219 -11.12 1.42 -26.71
CA GLY A 219 -10.55 1.90 -27.96
C GLY A 219 -11.37 2.97 -28.69
N GLU A 220 -12.46 3.47 -28.11
CA GLU A 220 -13.36 4.41 -28.80
C GLU A 220 -13.62 5.69 -27.99
N ASP A 221 -13.77 5.59 -26.66
CA ASP A 221 -14.15 6.74 -25.82
C ASP A 221 -12.98 7.54 -25.22
N ARG A 222 -11.74 7.11 -25.53
CA ARG A 222 -10.48 7.71 -25.05
C ARG A 222 -10.38 7.79 -23.53
N THR A 223 -10.99 6.84 -22.84
CA THR A 223 -10.83 6.64 -21.41
C THR A 223 -9.98 5.42 -21.11
N GLU A 224 -9.33 5.41 -19.95
CA GLU A 224 -8.69 4.20 -19.42
C GLU A 224 -9.03 4.00 -17.94
N GLY A 225 -9.17 2.73 -17.58
CA GLY A 225 -9.49 2.30 -16.23
C GLY A 225 -10.79 2.88 -15.68
N ALA A 226 -10.95 2.72 -14.37
CA ALA A 226 -12.05 3.27 -13.61
C ALA A 226 -11.63 3.54 -12.18
N ARG A 227 -12.33 4.47 -11.53
CA ARG A 227 -12.18 4.70 -10.10
C ARG A 227 -13.53 4.84 -9.42
N VAL A 228 -13.75 4.03 -8.38
CA VAL A 228 -14.91 4.11 -7.49
C VAL A 228 -14.40 4.07 -6.05
N HIS A 229 -14.71 5.09 -5.25
CA HIS A 229 -14.08 5.28 -3.93
C HIS A 229 -12.53 5.26 -4.03
N ASN A 230 -11.89 4.33 -3.32
CA ASN A 230 -10.45 4.07 -3.36
C ASN A 230 -10.12 2.79 -4.16
N VAL A 231 -11.06 2.28 -4.96
CA VAL A 231 -10.89 1.14 -5.85
C VAL A 231 -10.49 1.64 -7.24
N ILE A 232 -9.32 1.21 -7.71
CA ILE A 232 -8.80 1.49 -9.04
C ILE A 232 -8.87 0.21 -9.87
N GLY A 233 -9.54 0.29 -11.03
CA GLY A 233 -9.51 -0.71 -12.09
C GLY A 233 -8.69 -0.20 -13.27
N THR A 234 -7.82 -1.03 -13.87
CA THR A 234 -7.00 -0.61 -15.02
C THR A 234 -6.49 -1.80 -15.85
N TYR A 235 -6.21 -1.57 -17.14
CA TYR A 235 -5.52 -2.50 -18.03
C TYR A 235 -4.01 -2.29 -18.12
N LEU A 236 -3.45 -1.31 -17.39
CA LEU A 236 -2.02 -1.06 -17.38
C LEU A 236 -1.24 -2.17 -16.64
N HIS A 237 -0.37 -2.87 -17.39
CA HIS A 237 0.50 -3.96 -16.93
C HIS A 237 2.00 -3.62 -16.92
N GLY A 238 2.84 -4.66 -16.75
CA GLY A 238 4.29 -4.61 -16.54
C GLY A 238 4.66 -4.52 -15.05
N SER A 239 3.66 -4.75 -14.20
CA SER A 239 3.32 -4.03 -12.97
C SER A 239 3.18 -2.51 -13.16
N LEU A 240 2.02 -1.98 -12.77
CA LEU A 240 1.69 -0.56 -12.79
C LEU A 240 2.52 0.23 -11.77
N LEU A 241 2.49 -0.18 -10.50
CA LEU A 241 2.96 0.62 -9.37
C LEU A 241 4.45 0.99 -9.41
N PRO A 242 5.40 0.11 -9.83
CA PRO A 242 6.82 0.47 -9.89
C PRO A 242 7.12 1.70 -10.75
N LYS A 243 6.32 1.94 -11.80
CA LYS A 243 6.49 3.09 -12.71
C LYS A 243 5.62 4.28 -12.30
N ASN A 244 4.71 4.11 -11.36
CA ASN A 244 3.71 5.11 -10.99
C ASN A 244 3.72 5.34 -9.48
N PRO A 245 4.76 6.00 -8.93
CA PRO A 245 4.89 6.24 -7.48
C PRO A 245 3.70 6.99 -6.88
N ALA A 246 3.11 7.96 -7.61
CA ALA A 246 1.95 8.71 -7.13
C ALA A 246 0.73 7.81 -6.83
N ILE A 247 0.47 6.80 -7.66
CA ILE A 247 -0.59 5.81 -7.43
C ILE A 247 -0.21 4.91 -6.25
N SER A 248 1.05 4.48 -6.17
CA SER A 248 1.55 3.67 -5.05
C SER A 248 1.35 4.38 -3.71
N ASP A 249 1.71 5.65 -3.65
CA ASP A 249 1.64 6.47 -2.45
C ASP A 249 0.22 6.83 -2.09
N PHE A 250 -0.67 6.99 -3.06
CA PHE A 250 -2.10 7.12 -2.80
C PHE A 250 -2.67 5.90 -2.09
N LEU A 251 -2.40 4.68 -2.60
CA LEU A 251 -2.87 3.45 -1.97
C LEU A 251 -2.30 3.31 -0.56
N ILE A 252 -1.00 3.52 -0.39
CA ILE A 252 -0.30 3.42 0.91
C ILE A 252 -0.83 4.45 1.90
N ARG A 253 -0.91 5.73 1.51
CA ARG A 253 -1.45 6.81 2.34
C ARG A 253 -2.84 6.44 2.84
N THR A 254 -3.71 6.02 1.94
CA THR A 254 -5.11 5.70 2.26
C THR A 254 -5.19 4.59 3.30
N ALA A 255 -4.43 3.49 3.11
CA ALA A 255 -4.38 2.37 4.06
C ALA A 255 -3.83 2.79 5.43
N VAL A 256 -2.74 3.55 5.43
CA VAL A 256 -2.07 4.01 6.65
C VAL A 256 -2.94 4.98 7.44
N GLU A 257 -3.53 5.97 6.78
CA GLU A 257 -4.37 6.99 7.43
C GLU A 257 -5.70 6.39 7.93
N ALA A 258 -6.24 5.36 7.27
CA ALA A 258 -7.37 4.60 7.78
C ALA A 258 -7.03 3.86 9.08
N ARG A 259 -5.86 3.21 9.15
CA ARG A 259 -5.44 2.40 10.31
C ARG A 259 -4.95 3.24 11.50
N TYR A 260 -4.22 4.32 11.22
CA TYR A 260 -3.49 5.09 12.23
C TYR A 260 -3.96 6.53 12.39
N GLY A 261 -4.99 6.94 11.65
CA GLY A 261 -5.56 8.28 11.69
C GLY A 261 -4.92 9.24 10.70
N GLN A 262 -5.63 10.34 10.45
CA GLN A 262 -5.22 11.40 9.52
C GLN A 262 -3.88 12.02 9.92
N GLY A 263 -3.01 12.26 8.92
CA GLY A 263 -1.67 12.80 9.12
C GLY A 263 -0.63 11.77 9.58
N SER A 264 -0.99 10.49 9.71
CA SER A 264 -0.05 9.44 10.07
C SER A 264 0.93 9.07 8.95
N PHE A 265 0.63 9.41 7.70
CA PHE A 265 1.51 9.21 6.54
C PHE A 265 2.26 10.50 6.15
N ASP A 266 3.54 10.57 6.49
CA ASP A 266 4.46 11.65 6.14
C ASP A 266 5.66 11.12 5.33
N PRO A 267 5.64 11.26 3.99
CA PRO A 267 6.75 10.88 3.14
C PRO A 267 8.06 11.62 3.44
N ALA A 268 8.01 12.86 3.93
CA ALA A 268 9.20 13.66 4.20
C ALA A 268 9.93 13.19 5.47
N ALA A 269 9.19 12.66 6.44
CA ALA A 269 9.74 12.06 7.66
C ALA A 269 10.08 10.56 7.53
N ALA A 270 9.93 9.98 6.33
CA ALA A 270 10.19 8.56 6.10
C ALA A 270 11.65 8.17 6.41
N PRO A 271 11.90 7.10 7.19
CA PRO A 271 13.26 6.63 7.47
C PRO A 271 14.05 6.29 6.20
N GLY A 272 13.36 5.79 5.16
CA GLY A 272 13.92 5.44 3.86
C GLY A 272 13.81 6.52 2.79
N SER A 273 13.60 7.80 3.15
CA SER A 273 13.35 8.91 2.21
C SER A 273 14.38 9.02 1.07
N ALA A 274 15.67 8.83 1.36
CA ALA A 274 16.72 8.87 0.33
C ALA A 274 16.59 7.74 -0.71
N GLU A 275 16.20 6.53 -0.28
CA GLU A 275 15.97 5.41 -1.20
C GLU A 275 14.64 5.57 -1.95
N LEU A 276 13.60 6.12 -1.31
CA LEU A 276 12.34 6.48 -2.00
C LEU A 276 12.62 7.45 -3.15
N ALA A 277 13.39 8.52 -2.90
CA ALA A 277 13.78 9.47 -3.94
C ALA A 277 14.57 8.81 -5.07
N ARG A 278 15.47 7.86 -4.75
CA ARG A 278 16.22 7.09 -5.76
C ARG A 278 15.30 6.21 -6.61
N LEU A 279 14.31 5.56 -5.99
CA LEU A 279 13.32 4.74 -6.69
C LEU A 279 12.41 5.59 -7.59
N ASP A 280 12.01 6.76 -7.12
CA ASP A 280 11.16 7.69 -7.87
C ASP A 280 11.91 8.26 -9.09
N GLU A 281 13.20 8.58 -8.95
CA GLU A 281 14.07 8.96 -10.07
C GLU A 281 14.21 7.81 -11.09
N ALA A 282 14.44 6.58 -10.61
CA ALA A 282 14.49 5.41 -11.49
C ALA A 282 13.15 5.18 -12.23
N ALA A 283 12.03 5.40 -11.54
CA ALA A 283 10.70 5.34 -12.16
C ALA A 283 10.53 6.44 -13.21
N ALA A 284 10.97 7.68 -12.96
CA ALA A 284 10.93 8.78 -13.92
C ALA A 284 11.73 8.48 -15.19
N GLN A 285 12.92 7.90 -15.07
CA GLN A 285 13.74 7.47 -16.21
C GLN A 285 13.07 6.33 -16.99
N ALA A 286 12.50 5.34 -16.28
CA ALA A 286 11.76 4.23 -16.91
C ALA A 286 10.51 4.73 -17.66
N ARG A 287 9.80 5.72 -17.09
CA ARG A 287 8.66 6.40 -17.69
C ARG A 287 9.03 7.10 -18.99
N GLN A 288 10.11 7.87 -18.99
CA GLN A 288 10.61 8.56 -20.20
C GLN A 288 10.98 7.58 -21.31
N ALA A 289 11.63 6.46 -20.96
CA ALA A 289 11.99 5.45 -21.93
C ALA A 289 10.75 4.71 -22.49
N ALA A 290 9.72 4.50 -21.68
CA ALA A 290 8.49 3.83 -22.09
C ALA A 290 7.62 4.73 -22.99
N SER A 291 7.46 6.02 -22.65
CA SER A 291 6.66 6.95 -23.44
C SER A 291 7.26 7.28 -24.80
N ALA A 292 8.58 7.16 -24.96
CA ALA A 292 9.27 7.39 -26.23
C ALA A 292 9.20 6.18 -27.19
N ARG A 293 8.73 5.01 -26.74
CA ARG A 293 8.64 3.81 -27.58
C ARG A 293 7.36 3.85 -28.43
N PRO A 294 7.43 3.47 -29.71
CA PRO A 294 6.24 3.24 -30.51
C PRO A 294 5.31 2.23 -29.83
N ARG A 295 4.00 2.38 -30.05
CA ARG A 295 3.01 1.35 -29.69
C ARG A 295 3.18 0.13 -30.58
#